data_AF-Q7VLD6-F1
#
_entry.id   AF-Q7VLD6-F1
#
_cell.length_a   1.000
_cell.length_b   1.000
_cell.length_c   1.000
_cell.angle_alpha   90.00
_cell.angle_beta   90.00
_cell.angle_gamma   90.00
#
_symmetry.space_group_name_H-M   'P 1'
#
loop_
_entity.id
_entity.type
_entity.pdbx_description
1 polymer ?
#
loop_
_entity_poly.entity_id
_entity_poly.type
_entity_poly.pdbx_seq_one_letter_code
_entity_poly.pdbx_strand_id
1 'polypeptide(L)' 'MIDSLEQLKMQLQQAVRQLEQAEKAIDENELPLAQCYVFTAKNLIMKLGLKMT' A
#
# COMPACT_ATOMS: atom_id res chain seq x y z
N MET A 1 -21.42 6.22 -9.79
CA MET A 1 -21.12 5.17 -8.79
C MET A 1 -19.75 4.64 -9.20
N ILE A 2 -18.70 4.84 -8.39
CA ILE A 2 -17.39 4.24 -8.75
C ILE A 2 -17.56 2.74 -8.59
N ASP A 3 -17.33 2.00 -9.67
CA ASP A 3 -17.37 0.54 -9.66
C ASP A 3 -16.45 -0.01 -8.57
N SER A 4 -16.89 -1.05 -7.86
CA SER A 4 -16.08 -1.73 -6.84
C SER A 4 -14.70 -2.15 -7.38
N LEU A 5 -14.62 -2.41 -8.69
CA LEU A 5 -13.37 -2.70 -9.41
C LEU A 5 -12.43 -1.49 -9.50
N GLU A 6 -12.96 -0.29 -9.79
CA GLU A 6 -12.15 0.93 -9.85
C GLU A 6 -11.66 1.33 -8.45
N GLN A 7 -12.48 1.14 -7.40
CA GLN A 7 -12.03 1.31 -6.02
C GLN A 7 -10.90 0.34 -5.65
N LEU A 8 -11.05 -0.94 -6.02
CA LEU A 8 -10.02 -1.96 -5.80
C LEU A 8 -8.71 -1.59 -6.51
N LYS A 9 -8.78 -1.17 -7.77
CA LYS A 9 -7.64 -0.73 -8.56
C LYS A 9 -6.93 0.47 -7.93
N MET A 10 -7.68 1.47 -7.49
CA MET A 10 -7.12 2.64 -6.80
C MET A 10 -6.40 2.26 -5.50
N GLN A 11 -6.98 1.36 -4.70
CA GLN A 11 -6.37 0.92 -3.44
C GLN A 11 -5.12 0.07 -3.66
N LEU A 12 -5.10 -0.79 -4.69
CA LEU A 12 -3.89 -1.52 -5.09
C LEU A 12 -2.78 -0.57 -5.55
N GLN A 13 -3.10 0.44 -6.37
CA GLN A 13 -2.13 1.46 -6.77
C GLN A 13 -1.58 2.27 -5.59
N GLN A 14 -2.39 2.52 -4.56
CA GLN A 14 -1.91 3.15 -3.33
C GLN A 14 -0.95 2.24 -2.56
N ALA A 15 -1.26 0.94 -2.45
CA ALA A 15 -0.36 -0.02 -1.80
C ALA A 15 0.98 -0.14 -2.53
N VAL A 16 0.97 -0.18 -3.87
CA VAL A 16 2.20 -0.19 -4.69
C VAL A 16 3.04 1.05 -4.44
N ARG A 17 2.43 2.25 -4.45
CA ARG A 17 3.16 3.50 -4.16
C ARG A 17 3.80 3.52 -2.77
N GLN A 18 3.16 2.93 -1.78
CA GLN A 18 3.75 2.79 -0.46
C GLN A 18 4.96 1.85 -0.49
N LEU A 19 4.94 0.77 -1.27
CA LEU A 19 6.10 -0.11 -1.43
C LEU A 19 7.26 0.59 -2.16
N GLU A 20 6.99 1.37 -3.21
CA GLU A 20 8.00 2.17 -3.90
C GLU A 20 8.67 3.19 -2.96
N GLN A 21 7.87 3.81 -2.08
CA GLN A 21 8.40 4.71 -1.04
C GLN A 21 9.24 3.96 0.00
N ALA A 22 8.87 2.73 0.33
CA ALA A 22 9.66 1.88 1.22
C ALA A 22 11.01 1.49 0.60
N GLU A 23 11.03 1.11 -0.67
CA GLU A 23 12.25 0.79 -1.41
C GLU A 23 13.20 2.00 -1.42
N LYS A 24 12.67 3.18 -1.76
CA LYS A 24 13.45 4.42 -1.72
C LYS A 24 14.02 4.70 -0.32
N ALA A 25 13.21 4.56 0.73
CA ALA A 25 13.66 4.78 2.10
C ALA A 25 14.73 3.74 2.53
N ILE A 26 14.69 2.52 2.00
CA ILE A 26 15.76 1.51 2.21
C ILE A 26 17.05 1.97 1.52
N ASP A 27 16.97 2.43 0.28
CA ASP A 27 18.11 2.94 -0.48
C ASP A 27 18.77 4.16 0.21
N GLU A 28 17.96 4.99 0.85
CA GLU A 28 18.39 6.16 1.64
C GLU A 28 18.81 5.80 3.09
N ASN A 29 18.78 4.51 3.46
CA ASN A 29 19.09 3.98 4.79
C ASN A 29 18.16 4.53 5.92
N GLU A 30 16.96 4.96 5.57
CA GLU A 30 15.90 5.45 6.46
C GLU A 30 14.96 4.29 6.89
N LEU A 31 15.52 3.26 7.52
CA LEU A 31 14.79 2.02 7.86
C LEU A 31 13.49 2.22 8.67
N PRO A 32 13.39 3.15 9.65
CA PRO A 32 12.12 3.39 10.35
C PRO A 32 11.03 3.92 9.42
N LEU A 33 11.39 4.76 8.44
CA LEU A 33 10.46 5.30 7.46
C LEU A 33 10.02 4.21 6.48
N ALA A 34 10.96 3.37 6.02
CA ALA A 34 10.65 2.21 5.20
C ALA A 34 9.66 1.25 5.90
N GLN A 35 9.84 1.00 7.19
CA GLN A 35 8.90 0.19 7.98
C GLN A 35 7.49 0.78 8.02
N CYS A 36 7.37 2.12 8.16
CA CYS A 36 6.09 2.80 8.14
C CYS A 36 5.37 2.64 6.79
N TYR A 37 6.11 2.78 5.70
CA TYR A 37 5.58 2.60 4.34
C TYR A 37 5.14 1.15 4.09
N VAL A 38 5.93 0.15 4.48
CA VAL A 38 5.56 -1.27 4.39
C VAL A 38 4.31 -1.57 5.22
N PHE A 39 4.23 -1.06 6.46
CA PHE A 39 3.06 -1.24 7.32
C PHE A 39 1.79 -0.65 6.69
N THR A 40 1.91 0.52 6.08
CA THR A 40 0.80 1.20 5.40
C THR A 40 0.35 0.38 4.18
N ALA A 41 1.27 -0.11 3.36
CA ALA A 41 0.96 -0.99 2.23
C ALA A 41 0.22 -2.26 2.68
N LYS A 42 0.70 -2.93 3.73
CA LYS A 42 0.06 -4.13 4.30
C LYS A 42 -1.36 -3.87 4.76
N ASN A 43 -1.60 -2.77 5.47
CA ASN A 43 -2.95 -2.42 5.92
C ASN A 43 -3.91 -2.15 4.76
N LEU A 44 -3.45 -1.51 3.68
CA LEU A 44 -4.27 -1.30 2.48
C LEU A 44 -4.67 -2.64 1.85
N ILE A 45 -3.73 -3.58 1.72
CA ILE A 45 -3.98 -4.91 1.16
C ILE A 45 -4.91 -5.74 2.06
N MET A 46 -4.73 -5.71 3.39
CA MET A 46 -5.60 -6.42 4.32
C MET A 46 -7.04 -5.90 4.26
N LYS A 47 -7.23 -4.58 4.17
CA LYS A 47 -8.55 -3.97 4.00
C LYS A 47 -9.22 -4.38 2.68
N LEU A 48 -8.44 -4.70 1.64
CA LEU A 48 -8.97 -5.26 0.40
C LEU A 48 -9.46 -6.69 0.59
N GLY A 49 -8.65 -7.56 1.20
CA GLY A 49 -9.04 -8.94 1.48
C GLY A 49 -10.30 -9.05 2.33
N LEU A 50 -10.43 -8.22 3.37
CA LEU A 50 -11.62 -8.17 4.24
C LEU A 50 -12.87 -7.58 3.57
N LYS A 51 -12.72 -6.79 2.51
CA LYS A 51 -13.84 -6.23 1.74
C LYS A 51 -14.36 -7.18 0.65
N MET A 52 -13.59 -8.22 0.31
CA MET A 52 -13.92 -9.18 -0.74
C MET A 52 -14.57 -10.46 -0.21
N THR A 53 -14.52 -10.70 1.10
CA THR A 53 -15.22 -11.77 1.84
C THR A 53 -16.54 -11.27 2.40
#